data_AF-A0A954UX39-F1
#
_entry.id   AF-A0A954UX39-F1
#
_cell.length_a   1.000
_cell.length_b   1.000
_cell.length_c   1.000
_cell.angle_alpha   90.00
_cell.angle_beta   90.00
_cell.angle_gamma   90.00
#
_symmetry.space_group_name_H-M   'P 1'
#
loop_
_entity.id
_entity.type
_entity.pdbx_description
1 polymer ?
#
loop_
_entity_poly.entity_id
_entity_poly.type
_entity_poly.pdbx_seq_one_letter_code
_entity_poly.pdbx_strand_id
1 'polypeptide(L)'
;MLSQFTIHSALTLVGLSPLIWLVGIVSLLAMLGLLAMLTFYGSMWFQAYMSDADVSFASLIGMTFRRVPSRMIVTAKIMARQSGLDIGRRSGISTAGLEALYLAGGNVQLVMKAIIAAHRAGIVLNFDQAAAMDLAGRDVLDAVRTSVAPRVIDCPDSSTGKDKLSAVAKDGIELRVRARVTVRTNMATLIGGATEQTIIARVGQGIVTTIGSANSHMDVLQT
;
A
#
# COMPACT_ATOMS: atom_id res chain seq x y z
N MET A 1 -34.43 -72.69 27.61
CA MET A 1 -33.05 -72.15 27.48
C MET A 1 -32.72 -71.66 26.05
N LEU A 2 -33.67 -71.12 25.27
CA LEU A 2 -33.40 -70.64 23.89
C LEU A 2 -33.82 -69.18 23.61
N SER A 3 -34.36 -68.46 24.60
CA SER A 3 -34.82 -67.06 24.42
C SER A 3 -33.76 -66.01 24.78
N GLN A 4 -32.69 -66.37 25.51
CA GLN A 4 -31.68 -65.40 25.96
C GLN A 4 -30.53 -65.17 24.96
N PHE A 5 -30.37 -66.00 23.92
CA PHE A 5 -29.27 -65.87 22.95
C PHE A 5 -29.59 -64.96 21.76
N THR A 6 -30.87 -64.72 21.43
CA THR A 6 -31.28 -63.90 20.28
C THR A 6 -31.24 -62.39 20.58
N ILE A 7 -31.22 -62.01 21.86
CA ILE A 7 -31.24 -60.59 22.29
C ILE A 7 -29.82 -60.00 22.27
N HIS A 8 -28.78 -60.81 22.50
CA HIS A 8 -27.39 -60.34 22.47
C HIS A 8 -26.86 -60.05 21.05
N SER A 9 -27.35 -60.75 20.03
CA SER A 9 -26.94 -60.55 18.62
C SER A 9 -27.69 -59.41 17.91
N ALA A 10 -28.86 -59.00 18.41
CA ALA A 10 -29.58 -57.83 17.90
C ALA A 10 -29.03 -56.50 18.44
N LEU A 11 -28.45 -56.49 19.65
CA LEU A 11 -27.93 -55.28 20.27
C LEU A 11 -26.60 -54.80 19.64
N THR A 12 -25.81 -55.71 19.08
CA THR A 12 -24.52 -55.39 18.43
C THR A 12 -24.67 -54.85 17.00
N LEU A 13 -25.75 -55.20 16.29
CA LEU A 13 -26.06 -54.65 14.95
C LEU A 13 -26.68 -53.25 15.01
N VAL A 14 -27.45 -52.94 16.06
CA VAL A 14 -28.05 -51.60 16.26
C VAL A 14 -27.03 -50.60 16.82
N GLY A 15 -25.95 -51.05 17.46
CA GLY A 15 -24.86 -50.17 17.90
C GLY A 15 -23.95 -49.65 16.77
N LEU A 16 -23.90 -50.37 15.63
CA LEU A 16 -23.08 -50.02 14.47
C LEU A 16 -23.79 -49.07 13.49
N SER A 17 -25.12 -49.11 13.41
CA SER A 17 -25.90 -48.23 12.53
C SER A 17 -25.76 -46.73 12.85
N PRO A 18 -25.80 -46.24 14.11
CA PRO A 18 -25.56 -44.83 14.39
C PRO A 18 -24.11 -44.43 14.11
N LEU A 19 -23.15 -45.33 14.29
CA LEU A 19 -21.72 -45.06 14.01
C LEU A 19 -21.47 -44.87 12.51
N ILE A 20 -22.07 -45.71 11.64
CA ILE A 20 -21.93 -45.60 10.18
C ILE A 20 -22.57 -44.31 9.67
N TRP A 21 -23.74 -43.92 10.22
CA TRP A 21 -24.36 -42.63 9.90
C TRP A 21 -23.53 -41.45 10.38
N LEU A 22 -22.91 -41.53 11.56
CA LEU A 22 -22.05 -40.48 12.10
C LEU A 22 -20.76 -40.34 11.26
N VAL A 23 -20.11 -41.45 10.88
CA VAL A 23 -18.95 -41.45 9.97
C VAL A 23 -19.34 -40.94 8.59
N GLY A 24 -20.52 -41.30 8.07
CA GLY A 24 -21.05 -40.79 6.80
C GLY A 24 -21.29 -39.28 6.82
N ILE A 25 -21.90 -38.75 7.89
CA ILE A 25 -22.14 -37.31 8.08
C ILE A 25 -20.82 -36.55 8.26
N VAL A 26 -19.88 -37.09 9.04
CA VAL A 26 -18.53 -36.50 9.21
C VAL A 26 -17.75 -36.53 7.90
N SER A 27 -17.80 -37.63 7.15
CA SER A 27 -17.16 -37.73 5.83
C SER A 27 -17.80 -36.79 4.81
N LEU A 28 -19.13 -36.61 4.85
CA LEU A 28 -19.84 -35.66 3.99
C LEU A 28 -19.47 -34.23 4.35
N LEU A 29 -19.46 -33.87 5.64
CA LEU A 29 -19.02 -32.55 6.11
C LEU A 29 -17.55 -32.28 5.79
N ALA A 30 -16.68 -33.28 5.91
CA ALA A 30 -15.28 -33.18 5.52
C ALA A 30 -15.13 -33.00 4.00
N MET A 31 -15.91 -33.72 3.19
CA MET A 31 -15.94 -33.57 1.73
C MET A 31 -16.45 -32.18 1.33
N LEU A 32 -17.51 -31.69 1.98
CA LEU A 32 -18.11 -30.39 1.71
C LEU A 32 -17.18 -29.25 2.15
N GLY A 33 -16.50 -29.42 3.29
CA GLY A 33 -15.45 -28.52 3.77
C GLY A 33 -14.23 -28.50 2.84
N LEU A 34 -13.81 -29.66 2.33
CA LEU A 34 -12.75 -29.77 1.34
C LEU A 34 -13.15 -29.11 0.01
N LEU A 35 -14.38 -29.30 -0.45
CA LEU A 35 -14.90 -28.68 -1.68
C LEU A 35 -15.05 -27.15 -1.53
N ALA A 36 -15.50 -26.68 -0.38
CA ALA A 36 -15.54 -25.25 -0.04
C ALA A 36 -14.13 -24.66 0.00
N MET A 37 -13.16 -25.38 0.55
CA MET A 37 -11.76 -24.97 0.57
C MET A 37 -11.18 -24.95 -0.85
N LEU A 38 -11.47 -25.96 -1.67
CA LEU A 38 -11.03 -26.05 -3.05
C LEU A 38 -11.63 -24.96 -3.95
N THR A 39 -12.89 -24.58 -3.75
CA THR A 39 -13.54 -23.50 -4.53
C THR A 39 -13.01 -22.12 -4.12
N PHE A 40 -12.78 -21.89 -2.81
CA PHE A 40 -12.25 -20.62 -2.32
C PHE A 40 -10.78 -20.39 -2.71
N TYR A 41 -9.93 -21.43 -2.60
CA TYR A 41 -8.53 -21.37 -3.03
C TYR A 41 -8.39 -21.49 -4.56
N GLY A 42 -9.25 -22.28 -5.19
CA GLY A 42 -9.23 -22.54 -6.65
C GLY A 42 -9.54 -21.29 -7.46
N SER A 43 -10.48 -20.45 -7.02
CA SER A 43 -10.75 -19.17 -7.71
C SER A 43 -9.56 -18.20 -7.70
N MET A 44 -8.82 -18.11 -6.58
CA MET A 44 -7.62 -17.27 -6.49
C MET A 44 -6.45 -17.84 -7.31
N TRP A 45 -6.26 -19.15 -7.27
CA TRP A 45 -5.21 -19.81 -8.04
C TRP A 45 -5.48 -19.73 -9.54
N PHE A 46 -6.74 -19.92 -9.97
CA PHE A 46 -7.13 -19.81 -11.36
C PHE A 46 -6.94 -18.38 -11.90
N GLN A 47 -7.23 -17.35 -11.09
CA GLN A 47 -6.93 -15.96 -11.43
C GLN A 47 -5.42 -15.69 -11.56
N ALA A 48 -4.60 -16.25 -10.68
CA ALA A 48 -3.14 -16.13 -10.76
C ALA A 48 -2.57 -16.86 -11.99
N TYR A 49 -3.08 -18.06 -12.27
CA TYR A 49 -2.67 -18.90 -13.40
C TYR A 49 -3.05 -18.29 -14.75
N MET A 50 -4.27 -17.79 -14.91
CA MET A 50 -4.71 -17.08 -16.12
C MET A 50 -3.93 -15.79 -16.38
N SER A 51 -3.38 -15.18 -15.34
CA SER A 51 -2.63 -13.93 -15.44
C SER A 51 -1.13 -14.13 -15.60
N ASP A 52 -0.65 -15.38 -15.75
CA ASP A 52 0.79 -15.72 -15.78
C ASP A 52 1.57 -15.09 -14.62
N ALA A 53 0.90 -14.93 -13.47
CA ALA A 53 1.52 -14.40 -12.27
C ALA A 53 2.26 -15.56 -11.63
N ASP A 54 3.58 -15.55 -11.73
CA ASP A 54 4.54 -16.59 -11.28
C ASP A 54 4.42 -16.88 -9.76
N VAL A 55 3.32 -17.52 -9.37
CA VAL A 55 2.91 -17.82 -7.98
C VAL A 55 2.70 -19.31 -7.91
N SER A 56 3.67 -20.00 -7.34
CA SER A 56 3.60 -21.44 -7.07
C SER A 56 2.52 -21.76 -6.02
N PHE A 57 1.89 -22.92 -6.14
CA PHE A 57 1.02 -23.47 -5.08
C PHE A 57 1.73 -23.52 -3.72
N ALA A 58 3.02 -23.86 -3.70
CA ALA A 58 3.83 -23.87 -2.48
C ALA A 58 3.93 -22.48 -1.80
N SER A 59 4.00 -21.39 -2.57
CA SER A 59 4.00 -20.04 -2.00
C SER A 59 2.65 -19.64 -1.42
N LEU A 60 1.53 -20.06 -2.03
CA LEU A 60 0.19 -19.80 -1.48
C LEU A 60 0.00 -20.49 -0.12
N ILE A 61 0.44 -21.75 -0.02
CA ILE A 61 0.42 -22.50 1.24
C ILE A 61 1.32 -21.84 2.29
N GLY A 62 2.51 -21.39 1.88
CA GLY A 62 3.44 -20.65 2.75
C GLY A 62 2.85 -19.34 3.30
N MET A 63 2.13 -18.57 2.48
CA MET A 63 1.44 -17.34 2.89
C MET A 63 0.35 -17.62 3.93
N THR A 64 -0.43 -18.69 3.73
CA THR A 64 -1.47 -19.11 4.69
C THR A 64 -0.85 -19.44 6.05
N PHE A 65 0.30 -20.13 6.08
CA PHE A 65 0.99 -20.43 7.34
C PHE A 65 1.55 -19.18 8.04
N ARG A 66 2.01 -18.19 7.27
CA ARG A 66 2.48 -16.89 7.76
C ARG A 66 1.35 -15.89 8.08
N ARG A 67 0.07 -16.29 7.95
CA ARG A 67 -1.13 -15.43 8.10
C ARG A 67 -1.08 -14.14 7.25
N VAL A 68 -0.48 -14.21 6.07
CA VAL A 68 -0.48 -13.10 5.09
C VAL A 68 -1.70 -13.25 4.17
N PRO A 69 -2.46 -12.18 3.87
CA PRO A 69 -3.63 -12.26 3.00
C PRO A 69 -3.22 -12.53 1.55
N SER A 70 -3.21 -13.80 1.16
CA SER A 70 -2.79 -14.25 -0.19
C SER A 70 -3.54 -13.56 -1.32
N ARG A 71 -4.83 -13.22 -1.12
CA ARG A 71 -5.64 -12.47 -2.10
C ARG A 71 -4.99 -11.13 -2.46
N MET A 72 -4.54 -10.37 -1.47
CA MET A 72 -3.95 -9.04 -1.69
C MET A 72 -2.65 -9.14 -2.49
N ILE A 73 -1.81 -10.13 -2.17
CA ILE A 73 -0.52 -10.35 -2.81
C ILE A 73 -0.69 -10.82 -4.25
N VAL A 74 -1.63 -11.75 -4.50
CA VAL A 74 -1.95 -12.22 -5.86
C VAL A 74 -2.45 -11.07 -6.72
N THR A 75 -3.41 -10.27 -6.23
CA THR A 75 -3.91 -9.10 -6.98
C THR A 75 -2.81 -8.09 -7.26
N ALA A 76 -1.93 -7.82 -6.30
CA ALA A 76 -0.76 -6.96 -6.48
C ALA A 76 0.16 -7.47 -7.62
N LYS A 77 0.45 -8.78 -7.64
CA LYS A 77 1.25 -9.40 -8.71
C LYS A 77 0.58 -9.36 -10.08
N ILE A 78 -0.73 -9.59 -10.15
CA ILE A 78 -1.49 -9.50 -11.40
C ILE A 78 -1.40 -8.08 -11.96
N MET A 79 -1.60 -7.05 -11.12
CA MET A 79 -1.45 -5.65 -11.53
C MET A 79 -0.04 -5.33 -12.01
N ALA A 80 0.99 -5.89 -11.36
CA ALA A 80 2.37 -5.73 -11.80
C ALA A 80 2.57 -6.31 -13.21
N ARG A 81 2.04 -7.52 -13.46
CA ARG A 81 2.20 -8.25 -14.74
C ARG A 81 1.54 -7.51 -15.88
N GLN A 82 0.31 -7.08 -15.65
CA GLN A 82 -0.46 -6.32 -16.62
C GLN A 82 0.14 -4.94 -16.92
N SER A 83 1.00 -4.43 -16.03
CA SER A 83 1.70 -3.15 -16.21
C SER A 83 3.08 -3.29 -16.84
N GLY A 84 3.51 -4.50 -17.22
CA GLY A 84 4.82 -4.74 -17.85
C GLY A 84 6.01 -4.66 -16.89
N LEU A 85 5.76 -4.69 -15.57
CA LEU A 85 6.83 -4.67 -14.57
C LEU A 85 7.54 -6.03 -14.50
N ASP A 86 8.84 -6.02 -14.16
CA ASP A 86 9.60 -7.24 -13.93
C ASP A 86 9.14 -7.92 -12.63
N ILE A 87 8.68 -9.17 -12.76
CA ILE A 87 8.07 -9.98 -11.69
C ILE A 87 8.92 -11.22 -11.44
N GLY A 88 10.16 -11.23 -11.94
CA GLY A 88 11.11 -12.30 -11.69
C GLY A 88 11.20 -12.66 -10.20
N ARG A 89 11.24 -13.96 -9.91
CA ARG A 89 11.45 -14.46 -8.53
C ARG A 89 12.76 -13.97 -7.89
N ARG A 90 13.75 -13.58 -8.70
CA ARG A 90 15.09 -13.13 -8.27
C ARG A 90 15.39 -11.65 -8.57
N SER A 91 14.59 -11.01 -9.41
CA SER A 91 14.78 -9.63 -9.88
C SER A 91 13.42 -8.96 -9.97
N GLY A 92 13.25 -7.80 -9.33
CA GLY A 92 11.99 -7.06 -9.32
C GLY A 92 11.04 -7.45 -8.18
N ILE A 93 9.75 -7.53 -8.49
CA ILE A 93 8.68 -7.66 -7.49
C ILE A 93 8.46 -9.13 -7.12
N SER A 94 9.26 -9.62 -6.17
CA SER A 94 9.15 -11.00 -5.66
C SER A 94 7.95 -11.17 -4.71
N THR A 95 7.39 -12.39 -4.65
CA THR A 95 6.33 -12.71 -3.67
C THR A 95 6.82 -12.52 -2.24
N ALA A 96 8.06 -12.92 -1.95
CA ALA A 96 8.67 -12.77 -0.64
C ALA A 96 8.86 -11.30 -0.25
N GLY A 97 9.21 -10.43 -1.20
CA GLY A 97 9.31 -8.98 -0.96
C GLY A 97 7.95 -8.34 -0.64
N LEU A 98 6.90 -8.73 -1.36
CA LEU A 98 5.53 -8.27 -1.07
C LEU A 98 5.03 -8.79 0.29
N GLU A 99 5.33 -10.04 0.64
CA GLU A 99 5.06 -10.61 1.97
C GLU A 99 5.82 -9.85 3.07
N ALA A 100 7.11 -9.59 2.86
CA ALA A 100 7.95 -8.86 3.83
C ALA A 100 7.44 -7.45 4.06
N LEU A 101 7.04 -6.73 3.00
CA LEU A 101 6.44 -5.40 3.12
C LEU A 101 5.15 -5.43 3.94
N TYR A 102 4.26 -6.41 3.70
CA TYR A 102 3.04 -6.57 4.48
C TYR A 102 3.33 -6.88 5.95
N LEU A 103 4.26 -7.78 6.21
CA LEU A 103 4.66 -8.16 7.57
C LEU A 103 5.36 -7.01 8.32
N ALA A 104 6.05 -6.12 7.61
CA ALA A 104 6.62 -4.89 8.15
C ALA A 104 5.56 -3.80 8.43
N GLY A 105 4.29 -4.04 8.08
CA GLY A 105 3.19 -3.11 8.30
C GLY A 105 2.97 -2.10 7.16
N GLY A 106 3.63 -2.30 6.01
CA GLY A 106 3.47 -1.45 4.83
C GLY A 106 2.23 -1.75 3.99
N ASN A 107 1.84 -0.82 3.13
CA ASN A 107 0.68 -0.94 2.26
C ASN A 107 1.07 -1.41 0.85
N VAL A 108 0.97 -2.73 0.64
CA VAL A 108 1.30 -3.39 -0.64
C VAL A 108 0.50 -2.79 -1.81
N GLN A 109 -0.78 -2.48 -1.63
CA GLN A 109 -1.64 -1.98 -2.71
C GLN A 109 -1.27 -0.55 -3.12
N LEU A 110 -0.94 0.32 -2.16
CA LEU A 110 -0.52 1.69 -2.41
C LEU A 110 0.83 1.74 -3.13
N VAL A 111 1.81 0.97 -2.62
CA VAL A 111 3.14 0.85 -3.22
C VAL A 111 3.04 0.33 -4.66
N MET A 112 2.24 -0.71 -4.91
CA MET A 112 2.07 -1.23 -6.26
C MET A 112 1.46 -0.21 -7.22
N LYS A 113 0.43 0.53 -6.80
CA LYS A 113 -0.17 1.59 -7.63
C LYS A 113 0.83 2.69 -7.93
N ALA A 114 1.67 3.06 -6.95
CA ALA A 114 2.71 4.07 -7.13
C ALA A 114 3.78 3.63 -8.14
N ILE A 115 4.27 2.38 -8.04
CA ILE A 115 5.26 1.82 -8.99
C ILE A 115 4.67 1.76 -10.41
N ILE A 116 3.41 1.33 -10.56
CA ILE A 116 2.73 1.28 -11.86
C ILE A 116 2.60 2.69 -12.46
N ALA A 117 2.21 3.67 -11.64
CA ALA A 117 2.11 5.06 -12.07
C ALA A 117 3.49 5.63 -12.47
N ALA A 118 4.53 5.34 -11.69
CA ALA A 118 5.90 5.76 -11.98
C ALA A 118 6.41 5.16 -13.29
N HIS A 119 6.18 3.86 -13.50
CA HIS A 119 6.58 3.15 -14.71
C HIS A 119 5.91 3.72 -15.96
N ARG A 120 4.59 4.00 -15.90
CA ARG A 120 3.86 4.63 -17.00
C ARG A 120 4.31 6.08 -17.27
N ALA A 121 4.79 6.77 -16.24
CA ALA A 121 5.31 8.12 -16.35
C ALA A 121 6.81 8.19 -16.73
N GLY A 122 7.47 7.04 -16.94
CA GLY A 122 8.90 6.98 -17.25
C GLY A 122 9.81 7.33 -16.07
N ILE A 123 9.31 7.28 -14.84
CA ILE A 123 10.10 7.52 -13.62
C ILE A 123 10.68 6.18 -13.14
N VAL A 124 11.99 6.13 -12.98
CA VAL A 124 12.69 4.96 -12.42
C VAL A 124 12.41 4.88 -10.93
N LEU A 125 11.54 3.96 -10.53
CA LEU A 125 11.20 3.68 -9.12
C LEU A 125 11.29 2.18 -8.87
N ASN A 126 12.25 1.78 -8.04
CA ASN A 126 12.43 0.38 -7.66
C ASN A 126 11.49 -0.03 -6.53
N PHE A 127 11.16 -1.32 -6.44
CA PHE A 127 10.30 -1.87 -5.39
C PHE A 127 10.85 -1.56 -3.99
N ASP A 128 12.15 -1.79 -3.76
CA ASP A 128 12.78 -1.56 -2.45
C ASP A 128 12.75 -0.08 -2.05
N GLN A 129 12.91 0.83 -3.01
CA GLN A 129 12.81 2.27 -2.77
C GLN A 129 11.38 2.68 -2.40
N ALA A 130 10.39 2.18 -3.14
CA ALA A 130 8.99 2.46 -2.86
C ALA A 130 8.55 1.88 -1.50
N ALA A 131 9.00 0.67 -1.18
CA ALA A 131 8.79 0.03 0.13
C ALA A 131 9.42 0.86 1.26
N ALA A 132 10.67 1.32 1.08
CA ALA A 132 11.33 2.15 2.08
C ALA A 132 10.62 3.50 2.29
N MET A 133 10.06 4.11 1.24
CA MET A 133 9.26 5.34 1.36
C MET A 133 7.96 5.13 2.14
N ASP A 134 7.24 4.04 1.85
CA ASP A 134 6.00 3.68 2.53
C ASP A 134 6.25 3.38 4.02
N LEU A 135 7.29 2.59 4.33
CA LEU A 135 7.71 2.29 5.71
C LEU A 135 8.22 3.53 6.45
N ALA A 136 8.74 4.54 5.75
CA ALA A 136 9.08 5.84 6.31
C ALA A 136 7.85 6.74 6.56
N GLY A 137 6.63 6.26 6.28
CA GLY A 137 5.38 6.99 6.46
C GLY A 137 5.16 8.07 5.40
N ARG A 138 5.77 7.95 4.22
CA ARG A 138 5.55 8.87 3.10
C ARG A 138 4.51 8.29 2.14
N ASP A 139 3.61 9.14 1.64
CA ASP A 139 2.68 8.75 0.57
C ASP A 139 3.42 8.68 -0.77
N VAL A 140 3.81 7.47 -1.16
CA VAL A 140 4.54 7.20 -2.40
C VAL A 140 3.71 7.56 -3.64
N LEU A 141 2.39 7.38 -3.56
CA LEU A 141 1.51 7.64 -4.70
C LEU A 141 1.37 9.14 -4.95
N ASP A 142 1.17 9.94 -3.89
CA ASP A 142 1.13 11.40 -4.01
C ASP A 142 2.48 11.97 -4.46
N ALA A 143 3.58 11.38 -4.00
CA ALA A 143 4.92 11.73 -4.42
C ALA A 143 5.13 11.53 -5.92
N VAL A 144 4.74 10.37 -6.47
CA VAL A 144 4.82 10.10 -7.92
C VAL A 144 3.94 11.08 -8.69
N ARG A 145 2.70 11.31 -8.25
CA ARG A 145 1.79 12.27 -8.90
C ARG A 145 2.39 13.67 -8.97
N THR A 146 2.94 14.16 -7.86
CA THR A 146 3.56 15.51 -7.78
C THR A 146 4.87 15.59 -8.58
N SER A 147 5.53 14.46 -8.83
CA SER A 147 6.72 14.41 -9.69
C SER A 147 6.37 14.54 -11.18
N VAL A 148 5.21 14.01 -11.59
CA VAL A 148 4.70 14.06 -12.97
C VAL A 148 3.97 15.37 -13.25
N ALA A 149 3.10 15.77 -12.34
CA ALA A 149 2.31 16.99 -12.40
C ALA A 149 2.67 17.84 -11.18
N PRO A 150 3.63 18.79 -11.31
CA PRO A 150 3.95 19.73 -10.24
C PRO A 150 2.69 20.45 -9.77
N ARG A 151 2.54 20.57 -8.45
CA ARG A 151 1.41 21.30 -7.85
C ARG A 151 1.88 22.62 -7.26
N VAL A 152 0.95 23.56 -7.26
CA VAL A 152 1.16 24.90 -6.77
C VAL A 152 0.67 24.97 -5.33
N ILE A 153 1.56 25.41 -4.43
CA ILE A 153 1.27 25.62 -3.01
C ILE A 153 1.35 27.11 -2.75
N ASP A 154 0.34 27.65 -2.09
CA ASP A 154 0.35 29.02 -1.63
C ASP A 154 0.99 29.10 -0.22
N CYS A 155 1.83 30.11 -0.02
CA CYS A 155 2.46 30.45 1.25
C CYS A 155 2.00 31.86 1.65
N PRO A 156 1.33 32.07 2.79
CA PRO A 156 0.84 31.10 3.79
C PRO A 156 -0.30 30.20 3.28
N ASP A 157 -0.48 29.04 3.92
CA ASP A 157 -1.54 28.10 3.54
C ASP A 157 -2.93 28.71 3.79
N SER A 158 -3.83 28.55 2.81
CA SER A 158 -5.20 29.08 2.87
C SER A 158 -6.01 28.47 4.02
N SER A 159 -5.59 27.32 4.55
CA SER A 159 -6.19 26.67 5.71
C SER A 159 -5.94 27.41 7.04
N THR A 160 -4.92 28.27 7.11
CA THR A 160 -4.45 28.88 8.37
C THR A 160 -5.18 30.20 8.70
N GLY A 161 -6.18 30.60 7.90
CA GLY A 161 -6.99 31.80 8.12
C GLY A 161 -6.25 33.14 7.94
N LYS A 162 -4.97 33.09 7.56
CA LYS A 162 -4.15 34.25 7.18
C LYS A 162 -3.85 34.15 5.69
N ASP A 163 -4.49 34.98 4.88
CA ASP A 163 -4.31 34.95 3.41
C ASP A 163 -3.00 35.58 2.94
N LYS A 164 -2.33 36.36 3.80
CA LYS A 164 -1.11 37.11 3.46
C LYS A 164 -0.11 37.05 4.61
N LEU A 165 1.16 36.98 4.25
CA LEU A 165 2.29 37.16 5.16
C LEU A 165 2.54 38.65 5.33
N SER A 166 2.72 39.12 6.57
CA SER A 166 2.99 40.52 6.88
C SER A 166 4.41 40.66 7.44
N ALA A 167 5.15 41.64 6.94
CA ALA A 167 6.47 42.02 7.43
C ALA A 167 6.68 43.54 7.27
N VAL A 168 7.49 44.13 8.15
CA VAL A 168 7.76 45.57 8.17
C VAL A 168 9.21 45.82 7.73
N ALA A 169 9.39 46.71 6.75
CA ALA A 169 10.72 47.13 6.31
C ALA A 169 11.32 48.19 7.25
N LYS A 170 12.62 48.51 7.11
CA LYS A 170 13.30 49.47 8.00
C LYS A 170 12.76 50.90 7.93
N ASP A 171 12.08 51.24 6.84
CA ASP A 171 11.37 52.51 6.66
C ASP A 171 10.01 52.54 7.41
N GLY A 172 9.64 51.46 8.10
CA GLY A 172 8.42 51.37 8.92
C GLY A 172 7.16 51.00 8.15
N ILE A 173 7.27 50.65 6.86
CA ILE A 173 6.13 50.31 6.02
C ILE A 173 5.84 48.80 6.08
N GLU A 174 4.58 48.45 6.35
CA GLU A 174 4.10 47.07 6.37
C GLU A 174 3.81 46.58 4.94
N LEU A 175 4.49 45.51 4.52
CA LEU A 175 4.21 44.80 3.27
C LEU A 175 3.42 43.53 3.56
N ARG A 176 2.35 43.33 2.78
CA ARG A 176 1.51 42.12 2.83
C ARG A 176 1.66 41.33 1.53
N VAL A 177 2.35 40.20 1.61
CA VAL A 177 2.76 39.41 0.45
C VAL A 177 2.12 38.02 0.50
N ARG A 178 1.73 37.50 -0.66
CA ARG A 178 1.35 36.10 -0.86
C ARG A 178 2.30 35.50 -1.88
N ALA A 179 2.96 34.41 -1.51
CA ALA A 179 3.86 33.69 -2.41
C ALA A 179 3.17 32.44 -2.93
N ARG A 180 3.43 32.11 -4.18
CA ARG A 180 2.91 30.93 -4.85
C ARG A 180 4.10 30.12 -5.37
N VAL A 181 4.33 28.96 -4.79
CA VAL A 181 5.49 28.13 -5.09
C VAL A 181 5.03 26.88 -5.81
N THR A 182 5.66 26.59 -6.95
CA THR A 182 5.44 25.32 -7.66
C THR A 182 6.42 24.31 -7.10
N VAL A 183 5.91 23.22 -6.52
CA VAL A 183 6.75 22.14 -6.00
C VAL A 183 6.70 20.93 -6.92
N ARG A 184 7.86 20.27 -7.03
CA ARG A 184 7.99 18.98 -7.71
C ARG A 184 8.74 18.04 -6.79
N THR A 185 8.22 16.84 -6.63
CA THR A 185 8.85 15.84 -5.76
C THR A 185 9.96 15.12 -6.49
N ASN A 186 11.13 15.03 -5.84
CA ASN A 186 12.22 14.16 -6.26
C ASN A 186 12.12 12.83 -5.50
N MET A 187 11.97 11.72 -6.22
CA MET A 187 11.84 10.39 -5.63
C MET A 187 13.12 9.96 -4.90
N ALA A 188 14.30 10.33 -5.39
CA ALA A 188 15.56 9.90 -4.80
C ALA A 188 15.78 10.44 -3.36
N THR A 189 15.18 11.58 -3.04
CA THR A 189 15.40 12.30 -1.77
C THR A 189 14.12 12.44 -0.94
N LEU A 190 13.09 11.64 -1.21
CA LEU A 190 11.82 11.73 -0.49
C LEU A 190 11.96 11.28 0.98
N ILE A 191 12.80 10.27 1.22
CA ILE A 191 13.12 9.77 2.55
C ILE A 191 14.02 10.80 3.24
N GLY A 192 13.53 11.42 4.32
CA GLY A 192 14.23 12.52 4.99
C GLY A 192 14.12 13.88 4.31
N GLY A 193 13.39 14.00 3.21
CA GLY A 193 13.15 15.26 2.51
C GLY A 193 12.21 16.21 3.28
N ALA A 194 12.18 17.47 2.85
CA ALA A 194 11.28 18.49 3.39
C ALA A 194 9.82 18.17 3.04
N THR A 195 8.93 18.28 4.03
CA THR A 195 7.49 18.24 3.79
C THR A 195 7.00 19.59 3.30
N GLU A 196 5.80 19.64 2.74
CA GLU A 196 5.18 20.89 2.29
C GLU A 196 5.11 21.93 3.41
N GLN A 197 4.78 21.51 4.63
CA GLN A 197 4.78 22.39 5.80
C GLN A 197 6.16 22.98 6.09
N THR A 198 7.23 22.18 5.95
CA THR A 198 8.60 22.68 6.10
C THR A 198 8.98 23.65 4.98
N ILE A 199 8.53 23.40 3.75
CA ILE A 199 8.74 24.31 2.61
C ILE A 199 8.03 25.64 2.87
N ILE A 200 6.75 25.62 3.27
CA ILE A 200 5.98 26.84 3.59
C ILE A 200 6.66 27.63 4.71
N ALA A 201 7.13 26.97 5.76
CA ALA A 201 7.84 27.62 6.86
C ALA A 201 9.16 28.26 6.41
N ARG A 202 9.97 27.53 5.62
CA ARG A 202 11.25 28.03 5.07
C ARG A 202 11.04 29.20 4.11
N VAL A 203 10.08 29.11 3.21
CA VAL A 203 9.73 30.18 2.26
C VAL A 203 9.20 31.40 3.02
N GLY A 204 8.30 31.18 4.00
CA GLY A 204 7.79 32.24 4.85
C GLY A 204 8.90 32.95 5.64
N GLN A 205 9.83 32.20 6.22
CA GLN A 205 11.00 32.78 6.90
C GLN A 205 11.87 33.58 5.94
N GLY A 206 12.14 33.06 4.73
CA GLY A 206 12.89 33.77 3.70
C GLY A 206 12.25 35.12 3.34
N ILE A 207 10.95 35.13 3.09
CA ILE A 207 10.20 36.36 2.73
C ILE A 207 10.26 37.39 3.85
N VAL A 208 9.99 36.98 5.11
CA VAL A 208 10.01 37.91 6.25
C VAL A 208 11.41 38.48 6.48
N THR A 209 12.45 37.64 6.36
CA THR A 209 13.85 38.09 6.53
C THR A 209 14.26 39.06 5.42
N THR A 210 13.90 38.79 4.15
CA THR A 210 14.20 39.71 3.05
C THR A 210 13.53 41.07 3.25
N ILE A 211 12.23 41.10 3.58
CA ILE A 211 11.49 42.35 3.82
C ILE A 211 12.06 43.12 5.02
N GLY A 212 12.32 42.44 6.14
CA GLY A 212 12.87 43.08 7.34
C GLY A 212 14.31 43.59 7.17
N SER A 213 15.07 43.04 6.23
CA SER A 213 16.44 43.48 5.94
C SER A 213 16.53 44.66 4.96
N ALA A 214 15.49 44.89 4.15
CA ALA A 214 15.43 45.95 3.15
C ALA A 214 15.44 47.35 3.80
N ASN A 215 16.12 48.30 3.16
CA ASN A 215 16.22 49.68 3.68
C ASN A 215 14.94 50.47 3.38
N SER A 216 14.33 50.25 2.20
CA SER A 216 13.00 50.78 1.88
C SER A 216 12.09 49.71 1.25
N HIS A 217 10.77 49.86 1.42
CA HIS A 217 9.77 49.01 0.76
C HIS A 217 9.87 49.03 -0.78
N MET A 218 10.39 50.12 -1.36
CA MET A 218 10.59 50.22 -2.82
C MET A 218 11.61 49.20 -3.32
N ASP A 219 12.63 48.88 -2.52
CA ASP A 219 13.66 47.90 -2.88
C ASP A 219 13.03 46.50 -3.07
N VAL A 220 12.03 46.16 -2.26
CA VAL A 220 11.30 44.88 -2.33
C VAL A 220 10.37 44.82 -3.54
N LEU A 221 9.76 45.95 -3.94
CA LEU A 221 8.82 46.01 -5.06
C LEU A 221 9.50 46.08 -6.44
N GLN A 222 10.75 46.54 -6.50
CA GLN A 222 11.53 46.58 -7.73
C GLN A 222 12.19 45.24 -8.10
N THR A 223 12.20 44.28 -7.17
CA THR A 223 12.82 42.96 -7.36
C THR A 223 11.88 42.03 -8.12
#